data_AF-A0A1G0D7U9-F1
#
_entry.id   AF-A0A1G0D7U9-F1
#
_cell.length_a   1.000
_cell.length_b   1.000
_cell.length_c   1.000
_cell.angle_alpha   90.00
_cell.angle_beta   90.00
_cell.angle_gamma   90.00
#
_symmetry.space_group_name_H-M   'P 1'
#
loop_
_entity.id
_entity.type
_entity.pdbx_description
1 polymer ?
#
loop_
_entity_poly.entity_id
_entity_poly.type
_entity_poly.pdbx_seq_one_letter_code
_entity_poly.pdbx_strand_id
1 'polypeptide(L)'
;MPRFLLISLLLVFCTPALAVYKCEAGGHISYADTPCPGGKKVDTTNQGVAASDASQARQQLARQKSEVRRLERERHQREAVAERQQRQNARAYAAKKKQCASLALQQRWAEDDARKAAGKATPKAVRKARRAAEKYQLACGK
;
A
#
# COMPACT_ATOMS: atom_id res chain seq x y z
N MET A 1 -60.11 27.59 28.94
CA MET A 1 -60.17 26.74 27.73
C MET A 1 -59.87 27.42 26.37
N PRO A 2 -59.60 28.74 26.21
CA PRO A 2 -59.26 29.31 24.89
C PRO A 2 -57.77 29.18 24.51
N ARG A 3 -56.88 28.91 25.49
CA ARG A 3 -55.43 28.78 25.26
C ARG A 3 -55.03 27.51 24.51
N PHE A 4 -55.74 26.40 24.71
CA PHE A 4 -55.46 25.13 23.99
C PHE A 4 -55.95 25.16 22.54
N LEU A 5 -57.01 25.91 22.23
CA LEU A 5 -57.51 26.12 20.86
C LEU A 5 -56.52 26.94 20.01
N LEU A 6 -55.83 27.92 20.61
CA LEU A 6 -54.81 28.73 19.92
C LEU A 6 -53.55 27.93 19.56
N ILE A 7 -53.14 26.97 20.39
CA ILE A 7 -51.96 26.14 20.13
C ILE A 7 -52.24 25.11 19.04
N SER A 8 -53.46 24.56 18.98
CA SER A 8 -53.85 23.60 17.92
C SER A 8 -54.01 24.26 16.55
N LEU A 9 -54.33 25.56 16.49
CA LEU A 9 -54.46 26.29 15.23
C LEU A 9 -53.09 26.64 14.60
N LEU A 10 -52.04 26.81 15.42
CA LEU A 10 -50.69 27.15 14.94
C LEU A 10 -49.96 25.97 14.28
N LEU A 11 -50.35 24.72 14.57
CA LEU A 11 -49.71 23.51 14.05
C LEU A 11 -50.17 23.11 12.63
N VAL A 12 -51.23 23.73 12.09
CA VAL A 12 -51.79 23.37 10.78
C VAL A 12 -51.06 24.02 9.60
N PHE A 13 -50.25 25.05 9.83
CA PHE A 13 -49.62 25.82 8.74
C PHE A 13 -48.24 25.30 8.29
N CYS A 14 -47.74 24.20 8.86
CA CYS A 14 -46.44 23.66 8.49
C CYS A 14 -46.55 22.48 7.51
N THR A 15 -47.16 22.70 6.35
CA THR A 15 -47.09 21.73 5.24
C THR A 15 -45.77 21.95 4.48
N PRO A 16 -44.83 21.00 4.47
CA PRO A 16 -43.64 21.11 3.65
C PRO A 16 -44.06 21.07 2.17
N ALA A 17 -43.84 22.16 1.45
CA ALA A 17 -44.09 22.23 0.01
C ALA A 17 -42.96 21.50 -0.73
N LEU A 18 -43.17 20.23 -1.07
CA LEU A 18 -42.23 19.39 -1.84
C LEU A 18 -42.29 19.67 -3.36
N ALA A 19 -42.43 20.92 -3.76
CA ALA A 19 -42.53 21.30 -5.18
C ALA A 19 -41.57 22.45 -5.47
N VAL A 20 -40.40 22.12 -6.03
CA VAL A 20 -39.39 23.10 -6.41
C VAL A 20 -39.77 23.71 -7.76
N TYR A 21 -39.96 25.02 -7.81
CA TYR A 21 -40.19 25.78 -9.04
C TYR A 21 -38.92 26.55 -9.42
N LYS A 22 -38.58 26.52 -10.72
CA LYS A 22 -37.51 27.35 -11.29
C LYS A 22 -38.12 28.67 -11.77
N CYS A 23 -37.68 29.77 -11.17
CA CYS A 23 -38.11 31.13 -11.47
C CYS A 23 -36.97 31.87 -12.20
N GLU A 24 -37.27 32.48 -13.34
CA GLU A 24 -36.32 33.31 -14.08
C GLU A 24 -36.85 34.74 -14.15
N ALA A 25 -36.18 35.67 -13.47
CA ALA A 25 -36.54 37.08 -13.47
C ALA A 25 -35.28 37.94 -13.58
N GLY A 26 -35.25 38.87 -14.54
CA GLY A 26 -34.14 39.81 -14.71
C GLY A 26 -32.77 39.17 -14.99
N GLY A 27 -32.73 37.97 -15.59
CA GLY A 27 -31.49 37.23 -15.86
C GLY A 27 -30.96 36.41 -14.68
N HIS A 28 -31.64 36.42 -13.53
CA HIS A 28 -31.30 35.59 -12.37
C HIS A 28 -32.24 34.38 -12.28
N ILE A 29 -31.67 33.21 -11.98
CA ILE A 29 -32.41 31.96 -11.77
C ILE A 29 -32.51 31.73 -10.26
N SER A 30 -33.73 31.73 -9.72
CA SER A 30 -34.00 31.36 -8.33
C SER A 30 -34.89 30.12 -8.26
N TYR A 31 -34.68 29.31 -7.22
CA TYR A 31 -35.50 28.14 -6.94
C TYR A 31 -36.34 28.42 -5.70
N ALA A 32 -37.64 28.23 -5.79
CA ALA A 32 -38.58 28.50 -4.70
C ALA A 32 -39.61 27.38 -4.58
N ASP A 33 -40.09 27.14 -3.37
CA ASP A 33 -41.14 26.15 -3.10
C ASP A 33 -42.56 26.69 -3.36
N THR A 34 -42.66 27.95 -3.80
CA THR A 34 -43.93 28.61 -4.17
C THR A 34 -43.96 28.92 -5.67
N PRO A 35 -45.13 28.83 -6.33
CA PRO A 35 -45.25 29.11 -7.75
C PRO A 35 -45.05 30.61 -8.02
N CYS A 36 -44.05 30.93 -8.83
CA CYS A 36 -43.79 32.30 -9.30
C CYS A 36 -44.43 32.52 -10.69
N PRO A 37 -44.77 33.78 -11.04
CA PRO A 37 -45.31 34.10 -12.36
C PRO A 37 -44.29 33.75 -13.46
N GLY A 38 -44.65 32.79 -14.33
CA GLY A 38 -43.77 32.25 -15.37
C GLY A 38 -42.83 31.12 -14.92
N GLY A 39 -42.92 30.69 -13.66
CA GLY A 39 -42.10 29.61 -13.12
C GLY A 39 -42.47 28.23 -13.66
N LYS A 40 -41.46 27.40 -13.92
CA LYS A 40 -41.65 26.00 -14.33
C LYS A 40 -41.45 25.08 -13.15
N LYS A 41 -42.40 24.16 -12.91
CA LYS A 41 -42.25 23.11 -11.89
C LYS A 41 -41.12 22.17 -12.30
N VAL A 42 -40.16 21.96 -11.41
CA VAL A 42 -39.06 21.02 -11.63
C VAL A 42 -39.49 19.66 -11.07
N ASP A 43 -39.64 18.67 -11.94
CA ASP A 43 -39.88 17.29 -11.52
C ASP A 43 -38.53 16.63 -11.18
N THR A 44 -38.24 16.56 -9.89
CA THR A 44 -37.03 15.90 -9.37
C THR A 44 -37.19 14.38 -9.25
N THR A 45 -38.39 13.85 -9.46
CA THR A 45 -38.72 12.43 -9.24
C THR A 45 -38.27 11.53 -10.39
N ASN A 46 -38.03 12.12 -11.57
CA ASN A 46 -37.80 11.42 -12.83
C ASN A 46 -36.40 11.66 -13.42
N GLN A 47 -35.39 11.88 -12.58
CA GLN A 47 -33.99 11.78 -13.02
C GLN A 47 -33.57 10.30 -13.09
N GLY A 48 -34.27 9.52 -13.91
CA GLY A 48 -33.81 8.18 -14.28
C GLY A 48 -32.55 8.33 -15.12
N VAL A 49 -31.42 7.83 -14.61
CA VAL A 49 -30.18 7.70 -15.39
C VAL A 49 -30.53 6.94 -16.66
N ALA A 50 -30.26 7.52 -17.83
CA ALA A 50 -30.58 6.89 -19.10
C ALA A 50 -29.92 5.50 -19.14
N ALA A 51 -30.62 4.48 -19.66
CA ALA A 51 -30.09 3.11 -19.69
C ALA A 51 -28.74 3.02 -20.45
N SER A 52 -28.50 3.94 -21.39
CA SER A 52 -27.20 4.15 -22.05
C SER A 52 -26.09 4.45 -21.06
N ASP A 53 -26.33 5.36 -20.11
CA ASP A 53 -25.34 5.86 -19.17
C ASP A 53 -25.02 4.79 -18.12
N ALA A 54 -26.02 4.01 -17.71
CA ALA A 54 -25.83 2.86 -16.84
C ALA A 54 -24.97 1.75 -17.50
N SER A 55 -25.13 1.51 -18.81
CA SER A 55 -24.32 0.52 -19.53
C SER A 55 -22.87 0.99 -19.73
N GLN A 56 -22.67 2.26 -20.05
CA GLN A 56 -21.34 2.87 -20.12
C GLN A 56 -20.63 2.84 -18.77
N ALA A 57 -21.33 3.18 -17.67
CA ALA A 57 -20.78 3.11 -16.32
C ALA A 57 -20.35 1.69 -15.94
N ARG A 58 -21.15 0.66 -16.30
CA ARG A 58 -20.78 -0.75 -16.09
C ARG A 58 -19.55 -1.15 -16.89
N GLN A 59 -19.43 -0.71 -18.14
CA GLN A 59 -18.27 -0.99 -18.98
C GLN A 59 -17.00 -0.31 -18.43
N GLN A 60 -17.11 0.95 -18.01
CA GLN A 60 -16.00 1.68 -17.36
C GLN A 60 -15.56 0.98 -16.08
N LEU A 61 -16.51 0.58 -15.23
CA LEU A 61 -16.21 -0.17 -14.00
C LEU A 61 -15.50 -1.51 -14.31
N ALA A 62 -15.93 -2.23 -15.35
CA ALA A 62 -15.29 -3.47 -15.76
C ALA A 62 -13.82 -3.23 -16.20
N ARG A 63 -13.57 -2.17 -16.97
CA ARG A 63 -12.20 -1.76 -17.39
C ARG A 63 -11.34 -1.34 -16.20
N GLN A 64 -11.89 -0.54 -15.28
CA GLN A 64 -11.17 -0.14 -14.06
C GLN A 64 -10.81 -1.37 -13.21
N LYS A 65 -11.75 -2.30 -13.03
CA LYS A 65 -11.49 -3.56 -12.31
C LYS A 65 -10.42 -4.41 -13.00
N SER A 66 -10.38 -4.47 -14.32
CA SER A 66 -9.31 -5.21 -15.02
C SER A 66 -7.96 -4.53 -14.86
N GLU A 67 -7.90 -3.20 -14.94
CA GLU A 67 -6.65 -2.44 -14.73
C GLU A 67 -6.12 -2.60 -13.31
N VAL A 68 -6.97 -2.49 -12.29
CA VAL A 68 -6.57 -2.71 -10.90
C VAL A 68 -5.98 -4.12 -10.72
N ARG A 69 -6.66 -5.15 -11.24
CA ARG A 69 -6.13 -6.53 -11.16
C ARG A 69 -4.83 -6.72 -11.92
N ARG A 70 -4.60 -5.98 -13.02
CA ARG A 70 -3.33 -6.02 -13.76
C ARG A 70 -2.22 -5.40 -12.91
N LEU A 71 -2.46 -4.22 -12.34
CA LEU A 71 -1.50 -3.52 -11.49
C LEU A 71 -1.16 -4.32 -10.22
N GLU A 72 -2.15 -4.93 -9.58
CA GLU A 72 -1.93 -5.81 -8.43
C GLU A 72 -1.04 -7.00 -8.78
N ARG A 73 -1.29 -7.66 -9.93
CA ARG A 73 -0.45 -8.76 -10.40
C ARG A 73 0.98 -8.30 -10.67
N GLU A 74 1.17 -7.17 -11.34
CA GLU A 74 2.49 -6.61 -11.58
C GLU A 74 3.22 -6.28 -10.28
N ARG A 75 2.52 -5.70 -9.30
CA ARG A 75 3.08 -5.43 -7.97
C ARG A 75 3.55 -6.72 -7.31
N HIS A 76 2.68 -7.74 -7.24
CA HIS A 76 3.02 -9.02 -6.62
C HIS A 76 4.16 -9.75 -7.32
N GLN A 77 4.26 -9.67 -8.64
CA GLN A 77 5.40 -10.21 -9.38
C GLN A 77 6.70 -9.50 -9.00
N ARG A 78 6.70 -8.16 -8.93
CA ARG A 78 7.87 -7.38 -8.51
C ARG A 78 8.28 -7.69 -7.07
N GLU A 79 7.31 -7.76 -6.17
CA GLU A 79 7.52 -8.14 -4.76
C GLU A 79 8.14 -9.55 -4.65
N ALA A 80 7.59 -10.53 -5.37
CA ALA A 80 8.10 -11.91 -5.35
C ALA A 80 9.53 -12.03 -5.88
N VAL A 81 9.87 -11.28 -6.95
CA VAL A 81 11.23 -11.23 -7.49
C VAL A 81 12.19 -10.56 -6.50
N ALA A 82 11.79 -9.42 -5.94
CA ALA A 82 12.59 -8.69 -4.95
C ALA A 82 12.84 -9.54 -3.69
N GLU A 83 11.80 -10.19 -3.18
CA GLU A 83 11.91 -11.08 -2.03
C GLU A 83 12.81 -12.28 -2.33
N ARG A 84 12.69 -12.90 -3.50
CA ARG A 84 13.57 -13.99 -3.92
C ARG A 84 15.03 -13.52 -3.95
N GLN A 85 15.30 -12.35 -4.54
CA GLN A 85 16.66 -11.81 -4.61
C GLN A 85 17.21 -11.51 -3.21
N GLN A 86 16.41 -10.88 -2.34
CA GLN A 86 16.79 -10.59 -0.98
C GLN A 86 17.11 -11.88 -0.20
N ARG A 87 16.29 -12.92 -0.34
CA ARG A 87 16.52 -14.23 0.30
C ARG A 87 17.81 -14.88 -0.21
N GLN A 88 18.08 -14.82 -1.52
CA GLN A 88 19.33 -15.35 -2.09
C GLN A 88 20.56 -14.60 -1.56
N ASN A 89 20.52 -13.27 -1.57
CA ASN A 89 21.60 -12.43 -1.05
C ASN A 89 21.83 -12.69 0.45
N ALA A 90 20.76 -12.79 1.24
CA ALA A 90 20.84 -13.09 2.67
C ALA A 90 21.47 -14.47 2.93
N ARG A 91 21.10 -15.49 2.14
CA ARG A 91 21.69 -16.84 2.23
C ARG A 91 23.18 -16.83 1.86
N ALA A 92 23.55 -16.16 0.77
CA ALA A 92 24.93 -16.05 0.33
C ALA A 92 25.78 -15.32 1.37
N TYR A 93 25.28 -14.21 1.92
CA TYR A 93 25.93 -13.47 3.00
C TYR A 93 26.10 -14.33 4.27
N ALA A 94 25.04 -15.04 4.69
CA ALA A 94 25.11 -15.92 5.85
C ALA A 94 26.11 -17.07 5.65
N ALA A 95 26.17 -17.65 4.45
CA ALA A 95 27.15 -18.68 4.11
C ALA A 95 28.58 -18.14 4.18
N LYS A 96 28.85 -16.98 3.55
CA LYS A 96 30.15 -16.31 3.63
C LYS A 96 30.54 -16.00 5.08
N LYS A 97 29.60 -15.48 5.87
CA LYS A 97 29.84 -15.19 7.30
C LYS A 97 30.21 -16.44 8.08
N LYS A 98 29.50 -17.56 7.89
CA LYS A 98 29.83 -18.85 8.52
C LYS A 98 31.20 -19.38 8.09
N GLN A 99 31.51 -19.32 6.79
CA GLN A 99 32.81 -19.71 6.25
C GLN A 99 33.93 -18.87 6.87
N CYS A 100 33.77 -17.56 6.94
CA CYS A 100 34.75 -16.67 7.54
C CYS A 100 34.92 -16.89 9.04
N ALA A 101 33.84 -17.13 9.78
CA ALA A 101 33.93 -17.48 11.19
C ALA A 101 34.70 -18.79 11.41
N SER A 102 34.43 -19.81 10.58
CA SER A 102 35.14 -21.10 10.62
C SER A 102 36.64 -20.94 10.31
N LEU A 103 36.99 -20.22 9.25
CA LEU A 103 38.38 -19.97 8.88
C LEU A 103 39.12 -19.13 9.94
N ALA A 104 38.47 -18.12 10.52
CA ALA A 104 39.04 -17.34 11.61
C ALA A 104 39.35 -18.21 12.84
N LEU A 105 38.46 -19.15 13.16
CA LEU A 105 38.68 -20.10 14.25
C LEU A 105 39.85 -21.05 13.95
N GLN A 106 39.91 -21.58 12.73
CA GLN A 106 41.03 -22.42 12.28
C GLN A 106 42.38 -21.67 12.32
N GLN A 107 42.39 -20.40 11.93
CA GLN A 107 43.57 -19.56 12.03
C GLN A 107 44.03 -19.43 13.49
N ARG A 108 43.12 -19.06 14.40
CA ARG A 108 43.44 -18.93 15.83
C ARG A 108 44.00 -20.23 16.41
N TRP A 109 43.39 -21.36 16.10
CA TRP A 109 43.89 -22.66 16.56
C TRP A 109 45.26 -23.00 15.97
N ALA A 110 45.50 -22.70 14.70
CA ALA A 110 46.81 -22.94 14.09
C ALA A 110 47.90 -22.03 14.67
N GLU A 111 47.56 -20.79 15.04
CA GLU A 111 48.44 -19.87 15.77
C GLU A 111 48.73 -20.38 17.19
N ASP A 112 47.71 -20.85 17.92
CA ASP A 112 47.86 -21.50 19.22
C ASP A 112 48.77 -22.73 19.17
N ASP A 113 48.54 -23.60 18.18
CA ASP A 113 49.39 -24.78 17.93
C ASP A 113 50.84 -24.36 17.68
N ALA A 114 51.06 -23.30 16.88
CA ALA A 114 52.40 -22.79 16.60
C ALA A 114 53.07 -22.20 17.85
N ARG A 115 52.33 -21.50 18.70
CA ARG A 115 52.83 -20.98 19.98
C ARG A 115 53.21 -22.09 20.95
N LYS A 116 52.45 -23.19 20.98
CA LYS A 116 52.68 -24.32 21.87
C LYS A 116 53.71 -25.33 21.34
N ALA A 117 54.01 -25.30 20.04
CA ALA A 117 54.92 -26.25 19.41
C ALA A 117 56.38 -26.02 19.84
N ALA A 118 57.01 -27.06 20.39
CA ALA A 118 58.41 -27.05 20.78
C ALA A 118 59.28 -27.97 19.91
N GLY A 119 60.58 -27.66 19.83
CA GLY A 119 61.59 -28.50 19.18
C GLY A 119 61.37 -28.67 17.68
N LYS A 120 61.53 -29.89 17.18
CA LYS A 120 61.49 -30.19 15.74
C LYS A 120 60.11 -29.95 15.09
N ALA A 121 59.05 -29.81 15.89
CA ALA A 121 57.69 -29.59 15.41
C ALA A 121 57.37 -28.11 15.07
N THR A 122 58.11 -27.16 15.64
CA THR A 122 57.89 -25.70 15.48
C THR A 122 57.83 -25.24 14.02
N PRO A 123 58.80 -25.56 13.12
CA PRO A 123 58.74 -25.07 11.73
C PRO A 123 57.53 -25.60 10.96
N LYS A 124 57.05 -26.82 11.27
CA LYS A 124 55.84 -27.37 10.67
C LYS A 124 54.59 -26.63 11.16
N ALA A 125 54.51 -26.35 12.46
CA ALA A 125 53.38 -25.64 13.06
C ALA A 125 53.29 -24.18 12.57
N VAL A 126 54.42 -23.47 12.47
CA VAL A 126 54.47 -22.10 11.91
C VAL A 126 54.00 -22.06 10.45
N ARG A 127 54.44 -23.01 9.62
CA ARG A 127 53.96 -23.10 8.22
C ARG A 127 52.45 -23.36 8.14
N LYS A 128 51.91 -24.19 9.03
CA LYS A 128 50.46 -24.44 9.12
C LYS A 128 49.70 -23.16 9.49
N ALA A 129 50.17 -22.43 10.50
CA ALA A 129 49.59 -21.15 10.93
C ALA A 129 49.58 -20.13 9.78
N ARG A 130 50.71 -19.98 9.08
CA ARG A 130 50.80 -19.10 7.91
C ARG A 130 49.80 -19.46 6.81
N ARG A 131 49.69 -20.75 6.44
CA ARG A 131 48.72 -21.20 5.43
C ARG A 131 47.28 -20.97 5.86
N ALA A 132 46.97 -21.13 7.15
CA ALA A 132 45.64 -20.85 7.68
C ALA A 132 45.30 -19.35 7.58
N ALA A 133 46.25 -18.48 7.92
CA ALA A 133 46.11 -17.04 7.77
C ALA A 133 45.94 -16.62 6.30
N GLU A 134 46.74 -17.16 5.38
CA GLU A 134 46.63 -16.90 3.93
C GLU A 134 45.24 -17.31 3.41
N LYS A 135 44.73 -18.48 3.79
CA LYS A 135 43.38 -18.93 3.42
C LYS A 135 42.28 -18.02 3.96
N TYR A 136 42.41 -17.56 5.21
CA TYR A 136 41.46 -16.62 5.80
C TYR A 136 41.46 -15.29 5.03
N GLN A 137 42.64 -14.73 4.74
CA GLN A 137 42.77 -13.48 3.99
C GLN A 137 42.22 -13.58 2.56
N LEU A 138 42.42 -14.71 1.87
CA LEU A 138 41.88 -14.88 0.51
C LEU A 138 40.34 -14.97 0.48
N ALA A 139 39.73 -15.61 1.49
CA ALA A 139 38.28 -15.79 1.52
C ALA A 139 37.53 -14.61 2.15
N CYS A 140 38.18 -13.92 3.11
CA CYS A 140 37.54 -12.99 4.04
C CYS A 140 38.30 -11.67 4.22
N GLY A 141 39.46 -11.51 3.60
CA GLY A 141 40.16 -10.24 3.48
C GLY A 141 39.27 -9.21 2.79
N LYS A 142 39.38 -7.97 3.23
CA LYS A 142 38.60 -6.84 2.70
C LYS A 142 38.87 -6.64 1.22
#